data_AF-A0A9P4TF32-F1
#
_entry.id   AF-A0A9P4TF32-F1
#
_cell.length_a   1.000
_cell.length_b   1.000
_cell.length_c   1.000
_cell.angle_alpha   90.00
_cell.angle_beta   90.00
_cell.angle_gamma   90.00
#
_symmetry.space_group_name_H-M   'P 1'
#
loop_
_entity.id
_entity.type
_entity.pdbx_description
1 polymer ?
#
loop_
_entity_poly.entity_id
_entity_poly.type
_entity_poly.pdbx_seq_one_letter_code
_entity_poly.pdbx_strand_id
1 'polypeptide(L)'
;MPHSPDPKSPPPTLTTLMQTRHSTRLFLSTPIPQSLLTSVLTLAQNTPSNSNLQPWRLKILTGTALSQLSSALLSAVSAGNAPVTAPIPDSYKHYRSAMGRELYGPRGYAIAREDAAGMEAARRRNYNFFGAPVGVIVYMDSALAEVDVMCVGMG
;
A
#
# COMPACT_ATOMS: atom_id res chain seq x y z
N MET A 1 2.11 20.99 4.76
CA MET A 1 3.51 21.29 4.36
C MET A 1 4.29 19.99 4.40
N PRO A 2 4.89 19.50 3.31
CA PRO A 2 5.83 18.39 3.42
C PRO A 2 7.04 18.90 4.21
N HIS A 3 7.23 18.38 5.41
CA HIS A 3 8.42 18.66 6.19
C HIS A 3 9.56 17.86 5.56
N SER A 4 10.32 18.49 4.67
CA SER A 4 11.62 17.94 4.28
C SER A 4 12.48 17.97 5.54
N PRO A 5 12.98 16.82 6.02
CA PRO A 5 13.87 16.80 7.17
C PRO A 5 15.11 17.65 6.86
N ASP A 6 15.55 18.43 7.84
CA ASP A 6 16.80 19.19 7.74
C ASP A 6 17.94 18.21 7.42
N PRO A 7 18.70 18.39 6.31
CA PRO A 7 19.78 17.50 5.92
C PRO A 7 20.89 17.36 6.96
N LYS A 8 20.92 18.22 7.99
CA LYS A 8 21.86 18.16 9.12
C LYS A 8 21.35 17.36 10.32
N SER A 9 20.08 16.93 10.32
CA SER A 9 19.54 16.10 11.40
C SER A 9 20.14 14.69 11.33
N PRO A 10 20.45 14.06 12.48
CA PRO A 10 20.83 12.65 12.49
C PRO A 10 19.71 11.81 11.87
N PRO A 11 20.04 10.69 11.18
CA PRO A 11 19.03 9.81 10.62
C PRO A 11 18.07 9.32 11.72
N PRO A 12 16.78 9.12 11.41
CA PRO A 12 15.82 8.66 12.40
C PRO A 12 16.25 7.31 12.96
N THR A 13 16.03 7.12 14.26
CA THR A 13 16.29 5.82 14.91
C THR A 13 15.32 4.76 14.40
N LEU A 14 15.69 3.48 14.53
CA LEU A 14 14.79 2.37 14.21
C LEU A 14 13.44 2.49 14.95
N THR A 15 13.47 2.81 16.25
CA THR A 15 12.26 3.02 17.06
C THR A 15 11.36 4.09 16.46
N THR A 16 11.95 5.24 16.08
CA THR A 16 11.21 6.34 15.44
C THR A 16 10.58 5.90 14.12
N LEU A 17 11.31 5.17 13.28
CA LEU A 17 10.79 4.66 12.00
C LEU A 17 9.61 3.70 12.21
N MET A 18 9.72 2.78 13.18
CA MET A 18 8.65 1.81 13.48
C MET A 18 7.38 2.48 14.01
N GLN A 19 7.52 3.50 14.86
CA GLN A 19 6.38 4.19 15.47
C GLN A 19 5.69 5.19 14.54
N THR A 20 6.43 5.80 13.61
CA THR A 20 5.90 6.84 12.72
C THR A 20 5.32 6.29 11.43
N ARG A 21 5.69 5.06 11.02
CA ARG A 21 5.12 4.41 9.85
C ARG A 21 3.63 4.16 10.05
N HIS A 22 2.82 4.64 9.12
CA HIS A 22 1.37 4.43 9.12
C HIS A 22 0.86 4.20 7.69
N SER A 23 -0.37 3.71 7.56
CA SER A 23 -1.01 3.55 6.26
C SER A 23 -1.57 4.88 5.77
N THR A 24 -0.79 5.60 4.97
CA THR A 24 -1.23 6.80 4.26
C THR A 24 -2.21 6.43 3.15
N ARG A 25 -3.36 7.10 3.11
CA ARG A 25 -4.46 6.82 2.18
C ARG A 25 -4.93 8.06 1.41
N LEU A 26 -4.04 9.05 1.29
CA LEU A 26 -4.18 10.22 0.44
C LEU A 26 -2.77 10.77 0.20
N PHE A 27 -2.31 10.73 -1.04
CA PHE A 27 -0.97 11.19 -1.40
C PHE A 27 -1.02 12.45 -2.26
N LEU A 28 0.04 13.25 -2.18
CA LEU A 28 0.29 14.31 -3.14
C LEU A 28 0.80 13.71 -4.45
N SER A 29 0.53 14.39 -5.57
CA SER A 29 1.04 14.01 -6.89
C SER A 29 2.52 14.33 -7.11
N THR A 30 3.26 14.67 -6.04
CA THR A 30 4.67 15.04 -6.09
C THR A 30 5.51 13.84 -6.55
N PRO A 31 6.21 13.92 -7.69
CA PRO A 31 7.02 12.80 -8.17
C PRO A 31 8.14 12.42 -7.19
N ILE A 32 8.47 11.13 -7.14
CA ILE A 32 9.59 10.62 -6.35
C ILE A 32 10.80 10.46 -7.27
N PRO A 33 12.00 10.99 -6.92
CA PRO A 33 13.21 10.77 -7.71
C PRO A 33 13.54 9.30 -7.87
N GLN A 34 13.92 8.88 -9.09
CA GLN A 34 14.29 7.50 -9.37
C GLN A 34 15.44 7.00 -8.48
N SER A 35 16.42 7.86 -8.21
CA SER A 35 17.54 7.54 -7.32
C SER A 35 17.08 7.19 -5.91
N LEU A 36 16.08 7.91 -5.38
CA LEU A 36 15.52 7.63 -4.05
C LEU A 36 14.78 6.29 -4.03
N LEU A 37 13.99 6.00 -5.07
CA LEU A 37 13.32 4.70 -5.21
C LEU A 37 14.34 3.56 -5.25
N THR A 38 15.37 3.69 -6.09
CA THR A 38 16.44 2.68 -6.18
C THR A 38 17.12 2.50 -4.83
N SER A 39 17.49 3.56 -4.13
CA SER A 39 18.16 3.47 -2.82
C SER A 39 17.31 2.74 -1.78
N VAL A 40 16.00 3.03 -1.71
CA VAL A 40 15.08 2.36 -0.77
C VAL A 40 14.95 0.88 -1.10
N LEU A 41 14.84 0.53 -2.39
CA LEU A 41 14.70 -0.87 -2.83
C LEU A 41 15.99 -1.66 -2.65
N THR A 42 17.15 -1.03 -2.86
CA THR A 42 18.46 -1.63 -2.55
C THR A 42 18.59 -1.90 -1.07
N LEU A 43 18.10 -1.02 -0.21
CA LEU A 43 18.08 -1.26 1.23
C LEU A 43 17.16 -2.43 1.59
N ALA A 44 15.95 -2.48 1.03
CA ALA A 44 14.97 -3.54 1.29
C ALA A 44 15.44 -4.96 0.90
N GLN A 45 16.34 -5.07 -0.09
CA GLN A 45 16.94 -6.35 -0.48
C GLN A 45 17.77 -7.03 0.61
N ASN A 46 18.16 -6.32 1.68
CA ASN A 46 18.89 -6.90 2.80
C ASN A 46 18.00 -7.68 3.78
N THR A 47 16.70 -7.77 3.51
CA THR A 47 15.76 -8.54 4.32
C THR A 47 16.12 -10.03 4.26
N PRO A 48 16.15 -10.76 5.40
CA PRO A 48 16.43 -12.19 5.39
C PRO A 48 15.32 -12.97 4.66
N SER A 49 15.68 -14.09 4.04
CA SER A 49 14.72 -15.01 3.44
C SER A 49 15.18 -16.46 3.58
N ASN A 50 14.21 -17.40 3.54
CA ASN A 50 14.48 -18.83 3.56
C ASN A 50 15.46 -19.18 2.44
N SER A 51 16.55 -19.89 2.78
CA SER A 51 17.65 -20.23 1.86
C SER A 51 18.19 -19.05 1.04
N ASN A 52 18.02 -17.81 1.52
CA ASN A 52 18.31 -16.58 0.80
C ASN A 52 17.66 -16.48 -0.60
N LEU A 53 16.48 -17.09 -0.78
CA LEU A 53 15.77 -17.16 -2.07
C LEU A 53 15.35 -15.79 -2.61
N GLN A 54 15.18 -14.80 -1.73
CA GLN A 54 14.70 -13.45 -2.07
C GLN A 54 13.48 -13.52 -3.00
N PRO A 55 12.38 -14.12 -2.53
CA PRO A 55 11.28 -14.57 -3.38
C PRO A 55 10.45 -13.40 -3.95
N TRP A 56 10.60 -12.20 -3.40
CA TRP A 56 9.90 -11.01 -3.85
C TRP A 56 10.29 -10.62 -5.28
N ARG A 57 9.28 -10.28 -6.05
CA ARG A 57 9.39 -9.61 -7.34
C ARG A 57 8.51 -8.38 -7.32
N LEU A 58 9.00 -7.29 -7.91
CA LEU A 58 8.33 -6.00 -7.88
C LEU A 58 8.05 -5.51 -9.30
N LYS A 59 6.83 -5.04 -9.56
CA LYS A 59 6.56 -4.14 -10.69
C LYS A 59 6.30 -2.75 -10.13
N ILE A 60 7.14 -1.81 -10.50
CA ILE A 60 7.07 -0.42 -10.05
C ILE A 60 6.56 0.41 -11.22
N LEU A 61 5.47 1.13 -10.99
CA LEU A 61 4.80 1.94 -12.01
C LEU A 61 4.76 3.40 -11.57
N THR A 62 5.06 4.28 -12.50
CA THR A 62 4.96 5.75 -12.35
C THR A 62 4.31 6.35 -13.60
N GLY A 63 3.89 7.61 -13.52
CA GLY A 63 3.39 8.37 -14.68
C GLY A 63 2.30 7.63 -15.47
N THR A 64 2.47 7.54 -16.79
CA THR A 64 1.50 6.95 -17.72
C THR A 64 1.20 5.49 -17.45
N ALA A 65 2.20 4.68 -17.08
CA ALA A 65 1.98 3.26 -16.81
C ALA A 65 1.08 3.06 -15.58
N LEU A 66 1.28 3.88 -14.55
CA LEU A 66 0.45 3.87 -13.35
C LEU A 66 -0.99 4.33 -13.66
N SER A 67 -1.16 5.41 -14.44
CA SER A 67 -2.49 5.91 -14.79
C SER A 67 -3.29 4.93 -15.66
N GLN A 68 -2.62 4.24 -16.59
CA GLN A 68 -3.22 3.18 -17.39
C GLN A 68 -3.68 2.00 -16.53
N LEU A 69 -2.83 1.53 -15.61
CA LEU A 69 -3.19 0.46 -14.68
C LEU A 69 -4.37 0.87 -13.78
N SER A 70 -4.33 2.06 -13.18
CA SER A 70 -5.42 2.56 -12.34
C SER A 70 -6.75 2.62 -13.10
N SER A 71 -6.73 3.10 -14.35
CA SER A 71 -7.91 3.19 -15.20
C SER A 71 -8.47 1.80 -15.52
N ALA A 72 -7.60 0.84 -15.83
CA ALA A 72 -8.00 -0.54 -16.08
C ALA A 72 -8.62 -1.20 -14.83
N LEU A 73 -8.02 -1.02 -13.65
CA LEU A 73 -8.56 -1.53 -12.38
C LEU A 73 -9.93 -0.93 -12.05
N LEU A 74 -10.08 0.38 -12.21
CA LEU A 74 -11.36 1.07 -12.00
C LEU A 74 -12.44 0.59 -12.98
N SER A 75 -12.07 0.36 -14.24
CA SER A 75 -12.98 -0.19 -15.26
C SER A 75 -13.42 -1.61 -14.90
N ALA A 76 -12.48 -2.48 -14.53
CA ALA A 76 -12.76 -3.86 -14.12
C ALA A 76 -13.73 -3.92 -12.93
N VAL A 77 -13.49 -3.11 -11.88
CA VAL A 77 -14.37 -3.05 -10.71
C VAL A 77 -15.75 -2.51 -11.08
N SER A 78 -15.83 -1.50 -11.95
CA SER A 78 -17.12 -0.96 -12.42
C SER A 78 -17.91 -1.99 -13.25
N ALA A 79 -17.22 -2.92 -13.91
CA ALA A 79 -17.82 -4.04 -14.64
C ALA A 79 -18.17 -5.25 -13.74
N GLY A 80 -18.01 -5.13 -12.41
CA GLY A 80 -18.28 -6.22 -11.47
C GLY A 80 -17.13 -7.22 -11.28
N ASN A 81 -15.97 -7.00 -11.92
CA ASN A 81 -14.80 -7.87 -11.85
C ASN A 81 -13.83 -7.42 -10.74
N ALA A 82 -14.34 -7.18 -9.53
CA ALA A 82 -13.51 -6.80 -8.41
C ALA A 82 -12.61 -7.99 -7.97
N PRO A 83 -11.36 -7.75 -7.52
CA PRO A 83 -10.49 -8.81 -7.03
C PRO A 83 -11.13 -9.55 -5.85
N VAL A 84 -11.05 -10.89 -5.88
CA VAL A 84 -11.48 -11.72 -4.75
C VAL A 84 -10.47 -11.55 -3.62
N THR A 85 -10.94 -11.11 -2.46
CA THR A 85 -10.12 -11.03 -1.24
C THR A 85 -10.47 -12.19 -0.32
N ALA A 86 -9.45 -12.83 0.25
CA ALA A 86 -9.67 -13.88 1.23
C ALA A 86 -10.52 -13.34 2.41
N PRO A 87 -11.57 -14.06 2.83
CA PRO A 87 -12.40 -13.59 3.92
C PRO A 87 -11.61 -13.60 5.23
N ILE A 88 -11.77 -12.54 6.03
CA ILE A 88 -11.25 -12.52 7.40
C ILE A 88 -12.12 -13.48 8.23
N PRO A 89 -11.53 -14.43 8.98
CA PRO A 89 -12.30 -15.35 9.82
C PRO A 89 -13.15 -14.59 10.85
N ASP A 90 -14.28 -15.16 11.25
CA ASP A 90 -15.28 -14.50 12.08
C ASP A 90 -14.72 -13.95 13.39
N SER A 91 -13.84 -14.72 14.04
CA SER A 91 -13.14 -14.32 15.27
C SER A 91 -12.32 -13.03 15.12
N TYR A 92 -11.90 -12.67 13.90
CA TYR A 92 -11.07 -11.49 13.60
C TYR A 92 -11.83 -10.35 12.89
N LYS A 93 -13.11 -10.54 12.54
CA LYS A 93 -13.92 -9.50 11.86
C LYS A 93 -14.02 -8.18 12.63
N HIS A 94 -13.89 -8.22 13.95
CA HIS A 94 -13.94 -7.05 14.81
C HIS A 94 -12.79 -6.06 14.53
N TYR A 95 -11.59 -6.55 14.15
CA TYR A 95 -10.47 -5.68 13.77
C TYR A 95 -10.77 -4.85 12.52
N ARG A 96 -11.32 -5.49 11.47
CA ARG A 96 -11.74 -4.78 10.25
C ARG A 96 -12.83 -3.76 10.54
N SER A 97 -13.78 -4.11 11.40
CA SER A 97 -14.88 -3.21 11.79
C SER A 97 -14.38 -2.01 12.58
N ALA A 98 -13.45 -2.21 13.52
CA ALA A 98 -12.83 -1.14 14.27
C ALA A 98 -12.05 -0.18 13.36
N MET A 99 -11.15 -0.71 12.52
CA MET A 99 -10.40 0.08 11.55
C MET A 99 -11.33 0.83 10.58
N GLY A 100 -12.39 0.19 10.12
CA GLY A 100 -13.38 0.81 9.23
C GLY A 100 -14.06 2.03 9.88
N ARG A 101 -14.41 1.96 11.17
CA ARG A 101 -14.98 3.11 11.89
C ARG A 101 -13.99 4.28 11.99
N GLU A 102 -12.71 3.99 12.23
CA GLU A 102 -11.69 5.05 12.30
C GLU A 102 -11.46 5.69 10.93
N LEU A 103 -11.34 4.86 9.89
CA LEU A 103 -11.02 5.32 8.55
C LEU A 103 -12.18 6.04 7.86
N TYR A 104 -13.40 5.49 7.93
CA TYR A 104 -14.55 6.06 7.22
C TYR A 104 -15.31 7.08 8.07
N GLY A 105 -15.22 7.00 9.39
CA GLY A 105 -15.90 7.90 10.31
C GLY A 105 -15.27 9.30 10.40
N PRO A 106 -15.71 10.13 11.37
CA PRO A 106 -15.35 11.54 11.48
C PRO A 106 -13.84 11.84 11.61
N ARG A 107 -13.06 10.89 12.14
CA ARG A 107 -11.59 11.04 12.28
C ARG A 107 -10.82 10.77 10.99
N GLY A 108 -11.46 10.17 9.99
CA GLY A 108 -10.87 9.86 8.69
C GLY A 108 -11.59 10.60 7.58
N TYR A 109 -12.35 9.89 6.76
CA TYR A 109 -13.05 10.47 5.61
C TYR A 109 -14.36 11.20 5.93
N ALA A 110 -14.84 11.12 7.18
CA ALA A 110 -16.09 11.76 7.62
C ALA A 110 -17.31 11.41 6.75
N ILE A 111 -17.41 10.13 6.35
CA ILE A 111 -18.51 9.61 5.54
C ILE A 111 -19.67 9.27 6.47
N ALA A 112 -20.86 9.82 6.19
CA ALA A 112 -22.07 9.49 6.93
C ALA A 112 -22.43 8.01 6.74
N ARG A 113 -23.09 7.40 7.73
CA ARG A 113 -23.40 5.97 7.70
C ARG A 113 -24.31 5.59 6.52
N GLU A 114 -25.16 6.52 6.11
CA GLU A 114 -26.13 6.39 5.03
C GLU A 114 -25.56 6.82 3.66
N ASP A 115 -24.35 7.40 3.62
CA ASP A 115 -23.70 7.87 2.39
C ASP A 115 -23.02 6.71 1.65
N ALA A 116 -23.84 5.92 0.95
CA ALA A 116 -23.37 4.83 0.11
C ALA A 116 -22.43 5.30 -1.02
N ALA A 117 -22.67 6.48 -1.59
CA ALA A 117 -21.87 7.04 -2.68
C ALA A 117 -20.48 7.45 -2.19
N GLY A 118 -20.38 8.11 -1.04
CA GLY A 118 -19.11 8.47 -0.40
C GLY A 118 -18.32 7.25 0.04
N MET A 119 -18.98 6.22 0.57
CA MET A 119 -18.35 4.94 0.89
C MET A 119 -17.76 4.27 -0.35
N GLU A 120 -18.50 4.26 -1.46
CA GLU A 120 -18.01 3.68 -2.71
C GLU A 120 -16.84 4.51 -3.29
N ALA A 121 -16.96 5.84 -3.30
CA ALA A 121 -15.86 6.71 -3.72
C ALA A 121 -14.59 6.48 -2.89
N ALA A 122 -14.73 6.28 -1.57
CA ALA A 122 -13.61 5.98 -0.69
C ALA A 122 -12.98 4.60 -0.96
N ARG A 123 -13.80 3.58 -1.25
CA ARG A 123 -13.31 2.25 -1.64
C ARG A 123 -12.56 2.31 -2.97
N ARG A 124 -13.07 3.06 -3.95
CA ARG A 124 -12.46 3.20 -5.28
C ARG A 124 -11.06 3.81 -5.25
N ARG A 125 -10.70 4.56 -4.19
CA ARG A 125 -9.34 5.09 -4.00
C ARG A 125 -8.27 4.00 -3.96
N ASN A 126 -8.58 2.78 -3.52
CA ASN A 126 -7.64 1.65 -3.54
C ASN A 126 -7.15 1.33 -4.96
N TYR A 127 -8.06 1.37 -5.94
CA TYR A 127 -7.77 1.03 -7.33
C TYR A 127 -7.03 2.13 -8.10
N ASN A 128 -6.87 3.31 -7.48
CA ASN A 128 -6.03 4.39 -7.98
C ASN A 128 -4.87 4.70 -7.02
N PHE A 129 -4.41 3.70 -6.25
CA PHE A 129 -3.26 3.80 -5.34
C PHE A 129 -3.34 5.00 -4.38
N PHE A 130 -4.55 5.41 -3.98
CA PHE A 130 -4.80 6.60 -3.15
C PHE A 130 -4.21 7.91 -3.70
N GLY A 131 -3.98 7.99 -5.01
CA GLY A 131 -3.35 9.14 -5.66
C GLY A 131 -1.83 9.17 -5.53
N ALA A 132 -1.19 8.08 -5.11
CA ALA A 132 0.26 7.99 -5.02
C ALA A 132 0.92 8.17 -6.40
N PRO A 133 2.09 8.83 -6.47
CA PRO A 133 2.85 9.01 -7.71
C PRO A 133 3.56 7.73 -8.17
N VAL A 134 3.63 6.71 -7.30
CA VAL A 134 4.27 5.42 -7.53
C VAL A 134 3.34 4.32 -7.04
N GLY A 135 3.07 3.34 -7.90
CA GLY A 135 2.40 2.09 -7.55
C GLY A 135 3.39 0.94 -7.56
N VAL A 136 3.34 0.07 -6.55
CA VAL A 136 4.18 -1.12 -6.47
C VAL A 136 3.28 -2.35 -6.39
N ILE A 137 3.46 -3.28 -7.32
CA ILE A 137 2.86 -4.61 -7.27
C ILE A 137 3.94 -5.58 -6.81
N VAL A 138 3.67 -6.23 -5.67
CA VAL A 138 4.52 -7.27 -5.11
C VAL A 138 3.95 -8.62 -5.52
N TYR A 139 4.81 -9.51 -6.02
CA TYR A 139 4.43 -10.86 -6.41
C TYR A 139 5.59 -11.82 -6.14
N MET A 140 5.28 -13.11 -6.20
CA MET A 140 6.20 -14.21 -5.98
C MET A 140 5.93 -15.28 -7.03
N ASP A 141 6.94 -16.10 -7.33
CA ASP A 141 6.72 -17.29 -8.17
C ASP A 141 5.74 -18.25 -7.47
N SER A 142 4.72 -18.72 -8.19
CA SER A 142 3.69 -19.60 -7.65
C SER A 142 4.19 -21.00 -7.30
N ALA A 143 5.38 -21.40 -7.77
CA ALA A 143 6.00 -22.67 -7.42
C ALA A 143 6.66 -22.66 -6.02
N LEU A 144 6.88 -21.48 -5.44
CA LEU A 144 7.40 -21.35 -4.09
C LEU A 144 6.34 -21.66 -3.04
N ALA A 145 6.78 -22.08 -1.86
CA ALA A 145 5.89 -22.55 -0.82
C ALA A 145 5.16 -21.37 -0.15
N GLU A 146 4.00 -21.65 0.45
CA GLU A 146 3.22 -20.63 1.16
C GLU A 146 4.04 -19.96 2.29
N VAL A 147 4.95 -20.71 2.91
CA VAL A 147 5.90 -20.20 3.92
C VAL A 147 6.80 -19.07 3.37
N ASP A 148 7.13 -19.09 2.07
CA ASP A 148 7.98 -18.09 1.44
C ASP A 148 7.25 -16.74 1.29
N VAL A 149 5.91 -16.72 1.37
CA VAL A 149 5.13 -15.46 1.46
C VAL A 149 5.50 -14.66 2.71
N MET A 150 5.89 -15.32 3.81
CA MET A 150 6.38 -14.61 4.99
C MET A 150 7.66 -13.83 4.69
N CYS A 151 8.55 -14.36 3.84
CA CYS A 151 9.76 -13.65 3.43
C CYS A 151 9.42 -12.39 2.62
N VAL A 152 8.38 -12.44 1.78
CA VAL A 152 7.87 -11.27 1.07
C VAL A 152 7.31 -10.23 2.05
N GLY A 153 6.65 -10.68 3.13
CA GLY A 153 6.08 -9.79 4.14
C GLY A 153 7.09 -9.17 5.13
N MET A 154 8.29 -9.73 5.25
CA MET A 154 9.35 -9.17 6.10
C MET A 154 10.08 -7.97 5.46
N GLY A 155 10.04 -7.86 4.13
CA GLY A 155 10.83 -6.87 3.36
C GLY A 155 10.13 -5.57 3.03
#